data_AF-A0A7C7IT48-F1
#
_entry.id   AF-A0A7C7IT48-F1
#
_cell.length_a   1.000
_cell.length_b   1.000
_cell.length_c   1.000
_cell.angle_alpha   90.00
_cell.angle_beta   90.00
_cell.angle_gamma   90.00
#
_symmetry.space_group_name_H-M   'P 1'
#
loop_
_entity.id
_entity.type
_entity.pdbx_description
1 polymer ?
#
loop_
_entity_poly.entity_id
_entity_poly.type
_entity_poly.pdbx_seq_one_letter_code
_entity_poly.pdbx_strand_id
1 'polypeptide(L)'
;AEVAFGEEEDVNRAVESAWKANLSGTWSKMPPTERCRRLRKISEIIEAHADELAELETQDNGKPLTVAKGDILAAAATFEYFSQLPEQVCGKIYPDNPGYFTYSRREPYGVV
;
A
#
# COMPACT_ATOMS: atom_id res chain seq x y z
N ALA A 1 -16.59 13.07 -16.40
CA ALA A 1 -15.42 13.97 -16.25
C ALA A 1 -14.51 13.82 -17.47
N GLU A 2 -13.67 14.80 -17.77
CA GLU A 2 -12.54 14.62 -18.69
C GLU A 2 -11.30 14.22 -17.86
N VAL A 3 -10.61 13.15 -18.26
CA VAL A 3 -9.50 12.57 -17.51
C VAL A 3 -8.29 12.43 -18.43
N ALA A 4 -7.08 12.66 -17.90
CA ALA A 4 -5.85 12.50 -18.65
C ALA A 4 -5.69 11.04 -19.13
N PHE A 5 -5.36 10.85 -20.40
CA PHE A 5 -5.04 9.55 -20.95
C PHE A 5 -3.54 9.30 -20.77
N GLY A 6 -3.18 8.40 -19.86
CA GLY A 6 -1.78 8.08 -19.59
C GLY A 6 -1.18 7.25 -20.72
N GLU A 7 -0.06 7.72 -21.28
CA GLU A 7 0.67 7.06 -22.36
C GLU A 7 1.96 6.40 -21.85
N GLU A 8 2.72 5.77 -22.75
CA GLU A 8 3.99 5.09 -22.42
C GLU A 8 4.96 6.02 -21.67
N GLU A 9 5.05 7.29 -22.06
CA GLU A 9 5.92 8.26 -21.38
C GLU A 9 5.47 8.50 -19.93
N ASP A 10 4.17 8.58 -19.65
CA ASP A 10 3.65 8.73 -18.30
C ASP A 10 3.99 7.54 -17.42
N VAL A 11 3.85 6.33 -17.98
CA VAL A 11 4.22 5.09 -17.29
C VAL A 11 5.71 5.08 -16.99
N ASN A 12 6.56 5.43 -17.96
CA ASN A 12 8.00 5.51 -17.75
C ASN A 12 8.37 6.52 -16.65
N ARG A 13 7.70 7.69 -16.61
CA ARG A 13 7.87 8.67 -15.52
C ARG A 13 7.42 8.14 -14.17
N ALA A 14 6.32 7.40 -14.11
CA ALA A 14 5.83 6.78 -12.88
C ALA A 14 6.82 5.73 -12.34
N VAL A 15 7.34 4.87 -13.23
CA VAL A 15 8.36 3.86 -12.89
C VAL A 15 9.64 4.51 -12.40
N GLU A 16 10.13 5.56 -13.09
CA GLU A 16 11.34 6.26 -12.68
C GLU A 16 11.17 6.93 -11.30
N SER A 17 10.00 7.53 -11.03
CA SER A 17 9.66 8.10 -9.73
C SER A 17 9.66 7.04 -8.62
N ALA A 18 8.98 5.91 -8.85
CA ALA A 18 8.93 4.79 -7.90
C ALA A 18 10.33 4.22 -7.63
N TRP A 19 11.15 4.08 -8.67
CA TRP A 19 12.53 3.63 -8.55
C TRP A 19 13.39 4.59 -7.72
N LYS A 20 13.31 5.91 -7.98
CA LYS A 20 14.00 6.94 -7.21
C LYS A 20 13.59 6.91 -5.73
N ALA A 21 12.29 6.76 -5.44
CA ALA A 21 11.78 6.67 -4.07
C ALA A 21 12.26 5.41 -3.34
N ASN A 22 12.40 4.29 -4.05
CA ASN A 22 12.96 3.05 -3.51
C ASN A 22 14.46 3.21 -3.18
N LEU A 23 15.24 3.82 -4.09
CA LEU A 23 16.68 4.01 -3.91
C LEU A 23 17.04 5.07 -2.85
N SER A 24 16.26 6.16 -2.75
CA SER A 24 16.55 7.24 -1.80
C SER A 24 16.46 6.81 -0.35
N GLY A 25 15.73 5.72 -0.05
CA GLY A 25 15.49 5.27 1.31
C GLY A 25 14.29 5.95 1.97
N THR A 26 13.64 6.92 1.33
CA THR A 26 12.51 7.65 1.91
C THR A 26 11.40 6.70 2.35
N TRP A 27 11.12 5.66 1.56
CA TRP A 27 10.18 4.60 1.92
C TRP A 27 10.87 3.29 2.35
N SER A 28 11.87 2.84 1.57
CA SER A 28 12.52 1.53 1.77
C SER A 28 13.30 1.43 3.09
N LYS A 29 13.87 2.53 3.59
CA LYS A 29 14.57 2.60 4.89
C LYS A 29 13.71 3.20 6.01
N MET A 30 12.45 3.55 5.72
CA MET A 30 11.54 4.07 6.74
C MET A 30 11.36 3.02 7.86
N PRO A 31 11.37 3.42 9.15
CA PRO A 31 11.05 2.51 10.23
C PRO A 31 9.68 1.83 9.99
N PRO A 32 9.55 0.51 10.27
CA PRO A 32 8.28 -0.19 10.11
C PRO A 32 7.11 0.50 10.81
N THR A 33 7.34 1.00 12.04
CA THR A 33 6.36 1.77 12.84
C THR A 33 5.80 2.98 12.10
N GLU A 34 6.65 3.70 11.37
CA GLU A 34 6.25 4.89 10.63
C GLU A 34 5.47 4.53 9.35
N ARG A 35 5.82 3.41 8.69
CA ARG A 35 5.00 2.86 7.61
C ARG A 35 3.63 2.44 8.12
N CYS A 36 3.57 1.78 9.28
CA CYS A 36 2.31 1.41 9.94
C CYS A 36 1.43 2.64 10.16
N ARG A 37 1.98 3.71 10.74
CA ARG A 37 1.25 4.98 10.94
C ARG A 37 0.70 5.58 9.65
N ARG A 38 1.49 5.57 8.57
CA ARG A 38 1.05 6.11 7.27
C ARG A 38 -0.09 5.30 6.68
N LEU A 39 -0.02 3.96 6.72
CA LEU A 39 -1.10 3.09 6.25
C LEU A 39 -2.37 3.25 7.09
N ARG A 40 -2.23 3.35 8.42
CA ARG A 40 -3.36 3.66 9.32
C ARG A 40 -3.97 5.02 8.98
N LYS A 41 -3.14 6.04 8.70
CA LYS A 41 -3.63 7.37 8.33
C LYS A 41 -4.42 7.36 7.02
N ILE A 42 -4.02 6.52 6.05
CA ILE A 42 -4.79 6.33 4.81
C ILE A 42 -6.18 5.78 5.13
N SER A 43 -6.28 4.75 5.99
CA SER A 43 -7.58 4.22 6.44
C SER A 43 -8.47 5.31 7.03
N GLU A 44 -7.93 6.11 7.96
CA GLU A 44 -8.66 7.21 8.60
C GLU A 44 -9.15 8.26 7.59
N ILE A 45 -8.34 8.57 6.56
CA ILE A 45 -8.72 9.52 5.51
C ILE A 45 -9.83 8.94 4.62
N ILE A 46 -9.74 7.67 4.25
CA ILE A 46 -10.79 7.01 3.45
C ILE A 46 -12.12 7.01 4.24
N GLU A 47 -12.11 6.68 5.52
CA GLU A 47 -13.31 6.72 6.37
C GLU A 47 -13.89 8.13 6.50
N ALA A 48 -13.04 9.13 6.69
CA ALA A 48 -13.47 10.52 6.82
C ALA A 48 -14.16 11.06 5.55
N HIS A 49 -13.83 10.51 4.38
CA HIS A 49 -14.39 10.87 3.08
C HIS A 49 -15.30 9.78 2.49
N ALA A 50 -15.78 8.84 3.32
CA ALA A 50 -16.46 7.65 2.82
C ALA A 50 -17.73 7.96 2.00
N ASP A 51 -18.49 8.97 2.41
CA ASP A 51 -19.71 9.38 1.69
C ASP A 51 -19.39 9.99 0.32
N GLU A 52 -18.41 10.90 0.26
CA GLU A 52 -17.95 11.53 -0.98
C GLU A 52 -17.40 10.48 -1.97
N LEU A 53 -16.55 9.57 -1.48
CA LEU A 53 -15.98 8.50 -2.30
C LEU A 53 -17.06 7.53 -2.79
N ALA A 54 -18.07 7.23 -1.97
CA ALA A 54 -19.18 6.37 -2.37
C ALA A 54 -20.06 7.02 -3.45
N GLU A 55 -20.31 8.32 -3.36
CA GLU A 55 -21.04 9.07 -4.39
C GLU A 55 -20.26 9.06 -5.72
N LEU A 56 -18.95 9.30 -5.68
CA LEU A 56 -18.08 9.24 -6.85
C LEU A 56 -18.07 7.84 -7.49
N GLU A 57 -17.91 6.79 -6.67
CA GLU A 57 -17.92 5.39 -7.14
C GLU A 57 -19.27 5.01 -7.75
N THR A 58 -20.39 5.47 -7.19
CA THR A 58 -21.72 5.27 -7.77
C THR A 58 -21.87 6.01 -9.09
N GLN A 59 -21.36 7.24 -9.21
CA GLN A 59 -21.43 8.01 -10.45
C GLN A 59 -20.55 7.42 -11.56
N ASP A 60 -19.37 6.91 -11.20
CA ASP A 60 -18.39 6.39 -12.16
C ASP A 60 -18.70 4.94 -12.58
N ASN A 61 -19.02 4.08 -11.62
CA ASN A 61 -19.23 2.65 -11.86
C ASN A 61 -20.71 2.24 -12.00
N GLY A 62 -21.66 3.05 -11.49
CA GLY A 62 -23.10 2.80 -11.58
C GLY A 62 -23.68 1.87 -10.50
N LYS A 63 -22.87 1.40 -9.55
CA LYS A 63 -23.34 0.56 -8.44
C LYS A 63 -24.20 1.37 -7.44
N PRO A 64 -25.20 0.77 -6.77
CA PRO A 64 -26.00 1.48 -5.78
C PRO A 64 -25.14 2.08 -4.66
N LEU A 65 -25.49 3.27 -4.19
CA LEU A 65 -24.73 4.02 -3.16
C LEU A 65 -24.45 3.20 -1.90
N THR A 66 -25.39 2.37 -1.48
CA THR A 66 -25.22 1.50 -0.30
C THR A 66 -24.13 0.44 -0.52
N VAL A 67 -24.01 -0.09 -1.74
CA VAL A 67 -22.96 -1.04 -2.11
C VAL A 67 -21.62 -0.32 -2.23
N ALA A 68 -21.58 0.83 -2.92
CA ALA A 68 -20.38 1.67 -3.02
C ALA A 68 -19.81 2.01 -1.64
N LYS A 69 -20.67 2.46 -0.71
CA LYS A 69 -20.24 2.76 0.66
C LYS A 69 -19.66 1.55 1.38
N GLY A 70 -20.20 0.36 1.13
CA GLY A 70 -19.63 -0.90 1.61
C GLY A 70 -18.20 -1.13 1.09
N ASP A 71 -17.97 -0.92 -0.22
CA ASP A 71 -16.67 -1.08 -0.85
C ASP A 71 -15.63 -0.08 -0.29
N ILE A 72 -16.02 1.18 -0.10
CA ILE A 72 -15.12 2.20 0.45
C ILE A 72 -14.70 1.88 1.89
N LEU A 73 -15.65 1.44 2.73
CA LEU A 73 -15.33 1.02 4.10
C LEU A 73 -14.48 -0.25 4.13
N ALA A 74 -14.70 -1.19 3.19
CA ALA A 74 -13.85 -2.36 3.04
C ALA A 74 -12.42 -2.00 2.62
N ALA A 75 -12.26 -0.99 1.75
CA ALA A 75 -10.95 -0.45 1.37
C ALA A 75 -10.23 0.17 2.57
N ALA A 76 -10.93 0.97 3.39
CA ALA A 76 -10.37 1.50 4.63
C ALA A 76 -9.90 0.38 5.57
N ALA A 77 -10.78 -0.59 5.87
CA ALA A 77 -10.46 -1.73 6.72
C ALA A 77 -9.26 -2.54 6.19
N THR A 78 -9.11 -2.63 4.87
CA THR A 78 -7.95 -3.27 4.23
C THR A 78 -6.66 -2.50 4.57
N PHE A 79 -6.65 -1.18 4.45
CA PHE A 79 -5.50 -0.37 4.87
C PHE A 79 -5.22 -0.48 6.37
N GLU A 80 -6.25 -0.50 7.23
CA GLU A 80 -6.06 -0.71 8.67
C GLU A 80 -5.41 -2.08 8.96
N TYR A 81 -5.89 -3.15 8.30
CA TYR A 81 -5.30 -4.47 8.45
C TYR A 81 -3.83 -4.49 8.03
N PHE A 82 -3.53 -4.00 6.82
CA PHE A 82 -2.17 -3.96 6.31
C PHE A 82 -1.27 -2.99 7.08
N SER A 83 -1.82 -2.00 7.79
CA SER A 83 -1.03 -1.11 8.64
C SER A 83 -0.29 -1.83 9.76
N GLN A 84 -0.72 -3.04 10.16
CA GLN A 84 -0.10 -3.79 11.26
C GLN A 84 1.02 -4.72 10.78
N LEU A 85 1.06 -5.05 9.49
CA LEU A 85 1.98 -6.06 8.95
C LEU A 85 3.44 -5.62 8.83
N PRO A 86 3.81 -4.34 8.56
CA PRO A 86 5.22 -3.97 8.39
C PRO A 86 6.11 -4.32 9.58
N GLU A 87 5.59 -4.25 10.80
CA GLU A 87 6.30 -4.65 12.03
C GLU A 87 6.40 -6.17 12.22
N GLN A 88 5.54 -6.94 11.56
CA GLN A 88 5.46 -8.40 11.67
C GLN A 88 6.28 -9.13 10.60
N VAL A 89 6.95 -8.39 9.69
CA VAL A 89 7.79 -9.00 8.65
C VAL A 89 9.07 -9.55 9.28
N CYS A 90 9.03 -10.84 9.63
CA CYS A 90 10.17 -11.54 10.18
C CYS A 90 10.74 -12.58 9.21
N GLY A 91 12.07 -12.70 9.24
CA GLY A 91 12.81 -13.82 8.66
C GLY A 91 12.71 -15.09 9.49
N LYS A 92 13.44 -16.14 9.11
CA LYS A 92 13.58 -17.37 9.90
C LYS A 92 15.06 -17.64 10.18
N ILE A 93 15.36 -18.23 11.34
CA ILE A 93 16.69 -18.73 11.69
C ILE A 93 16.64 -20.26 11.62
N TYR A 94 17.66 -20.87 11.03
CA TYR A 94 17.77 -22.32 10.82
C TYR A 94 18.97 -22.87 11.61
N PRO A 95 18.75 -23.65 12.68
CA PRO A 95 19.81 -24.11 13.59
C PRO A 95 20.45 -25.45 13.15
N ASP A 96 20.05 -25.99 12.01
CA ASP A 96 20.36 -27.33 11.54
C ASP A 96 21.72 -27.47 10.83
N ASN A 97 22.50 -26.38 10.74
CA ASN A 97 23.81 -26.37 10.09
C ASN A 97 24.95 -26.03 11.06
N PRO A 98 25.54 -27.05 11.74
CA PRO A 98 26.67 -26.84 12.64
C PRO A 98 27.84 -26.11 11.98
N GLY A 99 28.34 -25.06 12.63
CA GLY A 99 29.44 -24.24 12.10
C GLY A 99 28.99 -23.06 11.23
N TYR A 100 27.70 -22.93 10.92
CA TYR A 100 27.14 -21.84 10.13
C TYR A 100 25.96 -21.18 10.83
N PHE A 101 25.84 -19.85 10.69
CA PHE A 101 24.64 -19.11 11.07
C PHE A 101 23.75 -18.94 9.84
N THR A 102 22.66 -19.71 9.77
CA THR A 102 21.75 -19.71 8.62
C THR A 102 20.45 -18.99 8.95
N TYR A 103 20.06 -18.03 8.10
CA TYR A 103 18.81 -17.28 8.25
C TYR A 103 18.24 -16.85 6.89
N SER A 104 16.94 -16.59 6.83
CA SER A 104 16.28 -15.98 5.68
C SER A 104 15.79 -14.58 6.01
N ARG A 105 15.69 -13.72 4.98
CA ARG A 105 15.09 -12.38 5.08
C ARG A 105 13.92 -12.30 4.11
N ARG A 106 12.92 -11.51 4.46
CA ARG A 106 11.85 -11.10 3.55
C ARG A 106 12.15 -9.66 3.14
N GLU A 107 12.43 -9.46 1.88
CA GLU A 107 12.73 -8.14 1.31
C GLU A 107 11.63 -7.76 0.31
N PRO A 108 11.27 -6.47 0.21
CA PRO A 108 10.38 -6.00 -0.85
C PRO A 108 10.94 -6.32 -2.23
N TYR A 109 10.08 -6.65 -3.19
CA TYR A 109 10.48 -6.94 -4.56
C TYR A 109 11.09 -5.72 -5.28
N GLY A 110 10.56 -4.52 -5.00
CA GLY A 110 10.97 -3.28 -5.62
C GLY A 110 9.76 -2.54 -6.18
N VAL A 111 9.87 -2.07 -7.42
CA VAL A 111 8.76 -1.46 -8.16
C VAL A 111 7.81 -2.58 -8.62
N VAL A 112 6.50 -2.40 -8.37
CA VAL A 112 5.41 -3.35 -8.67
C VAL A 112 4.33 -2.62 -9.44
#